data_AF-A0A0Q6MGV1-F1
#
_entry.id   AF-A0A0Q6MGV1-F1
#
_cell.length_a   1.000
_cell.length_b   1.000
_cell.length_c   1.000
_cell.angle_alpha   90.00
_cell.angle_beta   90.00
_cell.angle_gamma   90.00
#
_symmetry.space_group_name_H-M   'P 1'
#
loop_
_entity.id
_entity.type
_entity.pdbx_description
1 polymer ?
#
loop_
_entity_poly.entity_id
_entity_poly.type
_entity_poly.pdbx_seq_one_letter_code
_entity_poly.pdbx_strand_id
1 'polypeptide(L)'
;MFVRDALFTADGFNLTPKVFTKSTADLTDETKRVASVSTKDHFPYFVTRKDKAGEFVTRLIEFQKTSKMKSTYLGRREDGNGFWQYLSPDGRIFPSFALHKTNTGRTASSDPNGQNYPKRGMWAKKFLKIFKPNPGYRFVAADLSQIELRIAAWESADPTMMNIYLNNGDIHTMTAAATMRLSLEEFAQQEVGIRKFKRFAAKAVKALSAGPIIS
;
A
#
# COMPACT_ATOMS: atom_id res chain seq x y z
N MET A 1 3.95 13.23 -18.91
CA MET A 1 3.85 13.19 -20.38
C MET A 1 4.54 11.92 -20.87
N PHE A 2 5.88 11.86 -20.86
CA PHE A 2 6.67 10.78 -21.45
C PHE A 2 6.25 9.32 -21.11
N VAL A 3 6.07 8.97 -19.83
CA VAL A 3 5.70 7.59 -19.44
C VAL A 3 4.33 7.19 -20.00
N ARG A 4 3.38 8.12 -20.07
CA ARG A 4 2.03 7.84 -20.58
C ARG A 4 2.09 7.58 -22.08
N ASP A 5 2.81 8.43 -22.79
CA ASP A 5 2.94 8.36 -24.24
C ASP A 5 3.65 7.06 -24.64
N ALA A 6 4.76 6.73 -23.96
CA ALA A 6 5.49 5.49 -24.16
C ALA A 6 4.64 4.24 -23.94
N LEU A 7 3.65 4.27 -23.02
CA LEU A 7 2.84 3.09 -22.70
C LEU A 7 1.60 2.96 -23.58
N PHE A 8 0.91 4.05 -23.91
CA PHE A 8 -0.48 3.99 -24.38
C PHE A 8 -0.72 4.61 -25.76
N THR A 9 0.32 5.09 -26.45
CA THR A 9 0.19 5.60 -27.81
C THR A 9 0.65 4.57 -28.85
N ALA A 10 0.26 4.80 -30.10
CA ALA A 10 0.64 3.95 -31.24
C ALA A 10 2.17 3.90 -31.46
N ASP A 11 2.88 4.99 -31.19
CA ASP A 11 4.34 5.07 -31.29
C ASP A 11 5.07 4.37 -30.12
N GLY A 12 4.33 4.07 -29.04
CA GLY A 12 4.83 3.39 -27.85
C GLY A 12 4.52 1.89 -27.84
N PHE A 13 4.28 1.36 -26.63
CA PHE A 13 3.85 -0.03 -26.44
C PHE A 13 2.38 -0.27 -26.80
N ASN A 14 1.62 0.79 -27.12
CA ASN A 14 0.20 0.74 -27.50
C ASN A 14 -0.67 -0.12 -26.57
N LEU A 15 -0.43 -0.02 -25.27
CA LEU A 15 -1.22 -0.74 -24.27
C LEU A 15 -2.61 -0.11 -24.14
N THR A 16 -3.61 -0.92 -23.80
CA THR A 16 -4.93 -0.41 -23.39
C THR A 16 -4.89 -0.02 -21.91
N PRO A 17 -5.19 1.24 -21.55
CA PRO A 17 -5.32 1.65 -20.15
C PRO A 17 -6.40 0.83 -19.42
N LYS A 18 -6.09 0.41 -18.20
CA LYS A 18 -7.02 -0.26 -17.26
C LYS A 18 -7.48 0.65 -16.14
N VAL A 19 -6.73 1.70 -15.84
CA VAL A 19 -7.05 2.68 -14.79
C VAL A 19 -6.80 4.10 -15.31
N PHE A 20 -7.74 5.00 -15.02
CA PHE A 20 -7.68 6.41 -15.39
C PHE A 20 -7.42 7.30 -14.17
N THR A 21 -6.99 8.54 -14.40
CA THR A 21 -6.80 9.50 -13.30
C THR A 21 -8.13 9.85 -12.65
N LYS A 22 -8.14 10.04 -11.32
CA LYS A 22 -9.37 10.32 -10.57
C LYS A 22 -10.20 11.47 -11.14
N SER A 23 -9.53 12.54 -11.58
CA SER A 23 -10.17 13.73 -12.15
C SER A 23 -10.88 13.47 -13.48
N THR A 24 -10.61 12.35 -14.15
CA THR A 24 -11.17 12.04 -15.46
C THR A 24 -11.85 10.68 -15.51
N ALA A 25 -11.84 9.90 -14.42
CA ALA A 25 -12.30 8.51 -14.42
C ALA A 25 -13.81 8.42 -14.71
N ASP A 26 -14.58 9.38 -14.20
CA ASP A 26 -16.04 9.39 -14.29
C ASP A 26 -16.56 10.20 -15.49
N LEU A 27 -15.68 10.67 -16.38
CA LEU A 27 -16.10 11.37 -17.59
C LEU A 27 -16.83 10.41 -18.52
N THR A 28 -17.99 10.82 -19.01
CA THR A 28 -18.81 10.07 -19.97
C THR A 28 -18.14 10.00 -21.34
N ASP A 29 -17.45 11.07 -21.73
CA ASP A 29 -16.65 11.13 -22.94
C ASP A 29 -15.31 10.40 -22.73
N GLU A 30 -15.18 9.20 -23.31
CA GLU A 30 -14.00 8.35 -23.15
C GLU A 30 -12.73 8.98 -23.72
N THR A 31 -12.85 9.83 -24.73
CA THR A 31 -11.70 10.48 -25.39
C THR A 31 -10.99 11.47 -24.47
N LYS A 32 -11.70 11.99 -23.45
CA LYS A 32 -11.17 12.91 -22.44
C LYS A 32 -10.56 12.20 -21.24
N ARG A 33 -10.69 10.87 -21.14
CA ARG A 33 -10.16 10.11 -20.01
C ARG A 33 -8.64 10.01 -20.12
N VAL A 34 -7.95 10.41 -19.07
CA VAL A 34 -6.49 10.40 -19.02
C VAL A 34 -6.01 9.13 -18.32
N ALA A 35 -5.20 8.33 -19.03
CA ALA A 35 -4.63 7.11 -18.48
C ALA A 35 -3.75 7.40 -17.24
N SER A 36 -3.97 6.62 -16.18
CA SER A 36 -3.14 6.68 -14.97
C SER A 36 -1.73 6.17 -15.25
N VAL A 37 -0.74 6.64 -14.51
CA VAL A 37 0.62 6.05 -14.49
C VAL A 37 1.01 5.65 -13.07
N SER A 38 0.01 5.34 -12.24
CA SER A 38 0.21 4.88 -10.86
C SER A 38 0.91 3.52 -10.86
N THR A 39 2.09 3.45 -10.26
CA THR A 39 2.79 2.19 -10.00
C THR A 39 2.06 1.28 -9.03
N LYS A 40 1.17 1.85 -8.21
CA LYS A 40 0.40 1.11 -7.21
C LYS A 40 -0.90 0.55 -7.78
N ASP A 41 -1.63 1.36 -8.54
CA ASP A 41 -3.03 1.06 -8.87
C ASP A 41 -3.19 0.66 -10.33
N HIS A 42 -2.30 1.08 -11.24
CA HIS A 42 -2.43 0.79 -12.68
C HIS A 42 -1.40 -0.19 -13.19
N PHE A 43 -0.11 0.01 -12.88
CA PHE A 43 0.94 -0.85 -13.44
C PHE A 43 0.86 -2.33 -13.07
N PRO A 44 0.29 -2.76 -11.92
CA PRO A 44 0.10 -4.18 -11.61
C PRO A 44 -0.70 -4.97 -12.66
N TYR A 45 -1.50 -4.31 -13.51
CA TYR A 45 -2.21 -4.97 -14.61
C TYR A 45 -1.27 -5.43 -15.75
N PHE A 46 -0.06 -4.87 -15.83
CA PHE A 46 0.88 -5.13 -16.93
C PHE A 46 2.11 -5.95 -16.51
N VAL A 47 2.39 -6.07 -15.21
CA VAL A 47 3.60 -6.80 -14.72
C VAL A 47 3.57 -8.31 -14.99
N THR A 48 2.40 -8.89 -15.26
CA THR A 48 2.27 -10.32 -15.57
C THR A 48 2.50 -10.62 -17.05
N ARG A 49 2.61 -9.59 -17.90
CA ARG A 49 2.89 -9.78 -19.32
C ARG A 49 4.33 -10.25 -19.50
N LYS A 50 4.54 -11.16 -20.45
CA LYS A 50 5.85 -11.74 -20.79
C LYS A 50 6.53 -11.05 -21.98
N ASP A 51 5.95 -9.96 -22.48
CA ASP A 51 6.47 -9.20 -23.60
C ASP A 51 7.32 -8.00 -23.14
N LYS A 52 7.89 -7.27 -24.11
CA LYS A 52 8.73 -6.09 -23.84
C LYS A 52 8.01 -5.02 -23.03
N ALA A 53 6.69 -4.88 -23.19
CA ALA A 53 5.89 -3.93 -22.42
C ALA A 53 5.83 -4.33 -20.93
N GLY A 54 5.59 -5.61 -20.63
CA GLY A 54 5.63 -6.13 -19.26
C GLY A 54 6.99 -5.97 -18.60
N GLU A 55 8.07 -6.25 -19.34
CA GLU A 55 9.44 -6.04 -18.88
C GLU A 55 9.72 -4.56 -18.59
N PHE A 56 9.36 -3.67 -19.50
CA PHE A 56 9.53 -2.22 -19.33
C PHE A 56 8.79 -1.71 -18.10
N VAL A 57 7.52 -2.08 -17.93
CA VAL A 57 6.71 -1.67 -16.76
C VAL A 57 7.34 -2.18 -15.46
N THR A 58 7.80 -3.43 -15.44
CA THR A 58 8.46 -4.01 -14.27
C THR A 58 9.73 -3.25 -13.89
N ARG A 59 10.61 -2.99 -14.86
CA ARG A 59 11.83 -2.20 -14.66
C ARG A 59 11.52 -0.76 -14.23
N LEU A 60 10.48 -0.15 -14.79
CA LEU A 60 10.04 1.19 -14.41
C LEU A 60 9.56 1.27 -12.95
N ILE A 61 8.80 0.27 -12.49
CA ILE A 61 8.40 0.17 -11.07
C ILE A 61 9.62 0.07 -10.16
N GLU A 62 10.60 -0.76 -10.52
CA GLU A 62 11.83 -0.95 -9.74
C GLU A 62 12.69 0.32 -9.73
N PHE A 63 12.83 0.98 -10.87
CA PHE A 63 13.52 2.25 -11.01
C PHE A 63 12.88 3.32 -10.11
N GLN A 64 11.55 3.48 -10.13
CA GLN A 64 10.88 4.47 -9.29
C GLN A 64 11.03 4.16 -7.79
N LYS A 65 10.92 2.89 -7.39
CA LYS A 65 11.14 2.46 -6.00
C LYS A 65 12.57 2.80 -5.54
N THR A 66 13.56 2.50 -6.36
CA THR A 66 14.97 2.74 -6.06
C THR A 66 15.31 4.23 -6.07
N SER A 67 14.77 4.97 -7.04
CA SER A 67 14.93 6.42 -7.13
C SER A 67 14.35 7.12 -5.90
N LYS A 68 13.15 6.71 -5.45
CA LYS A 68 12.56 7.21 -4.20
C LYS A 68 13.41 6.83 -2.98
N MET A 69 13.94 5.61 -2.95
CA MET A 69 14.84 5.17 -1.88
C MET A 69 16.08 6.09 -1.79
N LYS A 70 16.69 6.40 -2.93
CA LYS A 70 17.84 7.28 -3.04
C LYS A 70 17.50 8.73 -2.67
N SER A 71 16.47 9.33 -3.28
CA SER A 71 16.20 10.76 -3.15
C SER A 71 15.52 11.14 -1.84
N THR A 72 14.52 10.36 -1.39
CA THR A 72 13.72 10.71 -0.21
C THR A 72 14.37 10.28 1.10
N TYR A 73 15.10 9.16 1.10
CA TYR A 73 15.53 8.53 2.34
C TYR A 73 17.06 8.53 2.50
N LEU A 74 17.80 7.90 1.57
CA LEU A 74 19.26 7.76 1.73
C LEU A 74 19.98 9.09 1.57
N GLY A 75 19.68 9.81 0.49
CA GLY A 75 20.38 11.02 0.11
C GLY A 75 21.90 10.87 0.03
N ARG A 76 22.59 12.00 0.03
CA ARG A 76 24.03 12.15 0.21
C ARG A 76 24.26 13.26 1.22
N ARG A 77 25.22 13.04 2.11
CA ARG A 77 25.56 14.00 3.16
C ARG A 77 26.06 15.32 2.58
N GLU A 78 26.90 15.25 1.55
CA GLU A 78 27.47 16.39 0.83
C GLU A 78 26.37 17.26 0.17
N ASP A 79 25.34 16.60 -0.37
CA ASP A 79 24.25 17.29 -1.07
C ASP A 79 23.18 17.83 -0.12
N GLY A 80 23.27 17.54 1.19
CA GLY A 80 22.28 17.96 2.18
C GLY A 80 20.86 17.49 1.86
N ASN A 81 20.69 16.26 1.37
CA ASN A 81 19.38 15.73 0.97
C ASN A 81 19.06 14.37 1.65
N GLY A 82 17.85 13.86 1.41
CA GLY A 82 17.36 12.66 2.09
C GLY A 82 17.28 12.86 3.61
N PHE A 83 17.72 11.88 4.40
CA PHE A 83 17.74 11.99 5.86
C PHE A 83 18.92 12.80 6.41
N TRP A 84 19.97 13.05 5.61
CA TRP A 84 21.14 13.78 6.07
C TRP A 84 20.84 15.23 6.47
N GLN A 85 19.87 15.86 5.81
CA GLN A 85 19.45 17.23 6.12
C GLN A 85 18.75 17.37 7.49
N TYR A 86 18.32 16.26 8.08
CA TYR A 86 17.60 16.23 9.35
C TYR A 86 18.46 15.73 10.51
N LEU A 87 19.73 15.43 10.26
CA LEU A 87 20.65 14.95 11.27
C LEU A 87 21.15 16.12 12.11
N SER A 88 20.81 16.12 13.40
CA SER A 88 21.33 17.11 14.35
C SER A 88 22.79 16.85 14.69
N PRO A 89 23.52 17.84 15.25
CA PRO A 89 24.93 17.69 15.61
C PRO A 89 25.22 16.54 16.59
N ASP A 90 24.27 16.18 17.45
CA ASP A 90 24.35 15.04 18.38
C ASP A 90 24.03 13.68 17.72
N GLY A 91 23.84 13.65 16.39
CA GLY A 91 23.61 12.45 15.61
C GLY A 91 22.17 11.92 15.69
N ARG A 92 21.22 12.74 16.13
CA ARG A 92 19.81 12.37 16.27
C ARG A 92 18.96 12.98 15.16
N ILE A 93 17.71 12.53 15.09
CA ILE A 93 16.70 13.05 14.17
C ILE A 93 15.45 13.32 15.00
N PHE A 94 14.85 14.49 14.81
CA PHE A 94 13.72 14.97 15.60
C PHE A 94 12.49 15.22 14.70
N PRO A 95 11.69 14.20 14.37
CA PRO A 95 10.46 14.37 13.62
C PRO A 95 9.47 15.26 14.38
N SER A 96 8.81 16.17 13.67
CA SER A 96 7.68 16.93 14.20
C SER A 96 6.39 16.13 14.05
N PHE A 97 5.48 16.22 15.04
CA PHE A 97 4.17 15.57 15.03
C PHE A 97 3.06 16.59 15.27
N ALA A 98 2.21 16.80 14.27
CA ALA A 98 1.01 17.62 14.37
C ALA A 98 -0.18 16.75 14.76
N LEU A 99 -0.82 17.08 15.88
CA LEU A 99 -1.96 16.32 16.43
C LEU A 99 -3.32 16.73 15.82
N HIS A 100 -3.43 17.96 15.32
CA HIS A 100 -4.72 18.56 14.89
C HIS A 100 -4.78 18.86 13.38
N LYS A 101 -3.83 18.36 12.59
CA LYS A 101 -3.71 18.72 11.15
C LYS A 101 -4.62 17.89 10.24
N THR A 102 -5.00 16.67 10.64
CA THR A 102 -5.78 15.78 9.76
C THR A 102 -7.24 15.73 10.17
N ASN A 103 -8.16 15.76 9.20
CA ASN A 103 -9.60 15.72 9.43
C ASN A 103 -10.07 14.44 10.14
N THR A 104 -9.31 13.35 10.01
CA THR A 104 -9.64 12.06 10.65
C THR A 104 -9.12 11.93 12.08
N GLY A 105 -8.49 12.98 12.62
CA GLY A 105 -7.85 12.93 13.95
C GLY A 105 -6.54 12.12 14.01
N ARG A 106 -5.98 11.71 12.87
CA ARG A 106 -4.66 11.06 12.84
C ARG A 106 -3.54 12.08 13.07
N THR A 107 -2.46 11.66 13.72
CA THR A 107 -1.24 12.46 13.77
C THR A 107 -0.61 12.54 12.38
N ALA A 108 -0.02 13.69 12.05
CA ALA A 108 0.77 13.88 10.84
C ALA A 108 2.21 14.23 11.23
N SER A 109 3.19 13.68 10.52
CA SER A 109 4.60 13.96 10.77
C SER A 109 5.30 14.69 9.61
N SER A 110 6.17 15.64 9.95
CA SER A 110 7.02 16.38 9.01
C SER A 110 8.40 16.67 9.62
N ASP A 111 9.34 17.00 8.74
CA ASP A 111 10.67 17.54 9.08
C ASP A 111 11.51 16.73 10.09
N PRO A 112 11.81 15.44 9.81
CA PRO A 112 11.34 14.62 8.70
C PRO A 112 10.03 13.90 9.02
N ASN A 113 9.37 13.37 8.00
CA ASN A 113 8.19 12.51 8.22
C ASN A 113 8.60 11.17 8.85
N GLY A 114 8.44 11.06 10.17
CA GLY A 114 8.73 9.88 10.97
C GLY A 114 7.68 8.77 10.91
N GLN A 115 6.60 8.93 10.13
CA GLN A 115 5.55 7.93 9.97
C GLN A 115 5.73 7.09 8.69
N ASN A 116 6.37 7.65 7.66
CA ASN A 116 6.42 7.09 6.31
C ASN A 116 7.74 6.40 5.96
N TYR A 117 8.37 5.71 6.92
CA TYR A 117 9.55 4.90 6.63
C TYR A 117 9.25 3.75 5.66
N PRO A 118 10.23 3.35 4.82
CA PRO A 118 10.03 2.24 3.90
C PRO A 118 9.82 0.93 4.68
N LYS A 119 8.64 0.31 4.50
CA LYS A 119 8.27 -0.95 5.18
C LYS A 119 8.49 -2.21 4.34
N ARG A 120 8.62 -2.08 3.01
CA ARG A 120 8.70 -3.19 2.04
C ARG A 120 9.79 -2.94 1.00
N GLY A 121 10.30 -4.01 0.39
CA GLY A 121 11.35 -3.97 -0.62
C GLY A 121 12.72 -4.36 -0.06
N MET A 122 13.66 -4.65 -0.96
CA MET A 122 14.98 -5.20 -0.59
C MET A 122 15.80 -4.28 0.33
N TRP A 123 15.63 -2.96 0.20
CA TRP A 123 16.39 -1.96 0.95
C TRP A 123 15.73 -1.51 2.25
N ALA A 124 14.43 -1.74 2.43
CA ALA A 124 13.66 -1.25 3.58
C ALA A 124 14.24 -1.71 4.93
N LYS A 125 14.47 -3.02 5.08
CA LYS A 125 15.06 -3.59 6.30
C LYS A 125 16.48 -3.08 6.55
N LYS A 126 17.28 -2.89 5.49
CA LYS A 126 18.65 -2.37 5.62
C LYS A 126 18.65 -0.91 6.05
N PHE A 127 17.76 -0.10 5.48
CA PHE A 127 17.57 1.29 5.86
C PHE A 127 17.17 1.42 7.32
N LEU A 128 16.18 0.65 7.80
CA LEU A 128 15.76 0.74 9.21
C LEU A 128 16.85 0.36 10.23
N LYS A 129 17.83 -0.46 9.84
CA LYS A 129 18.96 -0.84 10.70
C LYS A 129 19.96 0.30 10.95
N ILE A 130 19.89 1.40 10.20
CA ILE A 130 20.78 2.55 10.44
C ILE A 130 20.37 3.32 11.70
N PHE A 131 19.09 3.27 12.07
CA PHE A 131 18.60 3.82 13.32
C PHE A 131 19.00 2.87 14.45
N LYS A 132 19.78 3.39 15.39
CA LYS A 132 20.28 2.63 16.54
C LYS A 132 19.77 3.27 17.82
N PRO A 133 19.38 2.46 18.83
CA PRO A 133 19.11 3.00 20.15
C PRO A 133 20.43 3.45 20.80
N ASN A 134 20.34 4.31 21.81
CA ASN A 134 21.50 4.66 22.63
C ASN A 134 22.10 3.41 23.31
N PRO A 135 23.38 3.44 23.69
CA PRO A 135 23.99 2.38 24.50
C PRO A 135 23.15 2.06 25.74
N GLY A 136 22.89 0.78 25.99
CA GLY A 136 22.03 0.32 27.09
C GLY A 136 20.53 0.34 26.80
N TYR A 137 20.08 0.90 25.68
CA TYR A 137 18.66 0.96 25.30
C TYR A 137 18.32 0.00 24.16
N ARG A 138 17.02 -0.28 24.01
CA ARG A 138 16.45 -1.06 22.90
C ARG A 138 15.23 -0.34 22.35
N PHE A 139 15.00 -0.49 21.04
CA PHE A 139 13.72 -0.09 20.45
C PHE A 139 12.65 -1.15 20.76
N VAL A 140 11.47 -0.68 21.14
CA VAL A 140 10.25 -1.49 21.29
C VAL A 140 9.22 -0.92 20.33
N ALA A 141 8.63 -1.78 19.51
CA ALA A 141 7.57 -1.40 18.59
C ALA A 141 6.33 -2.22 18.91
N ALA A 142 5.18 -1.55 19.05
CA ALA A 142 3.88 -2.17 19.21
C ALA A 142 2.97 -1.66 18.09
N ASP A 143 2.29 -2.58 17.40
CA ASP A 143 1.32 -2.28 16.35
C ASP A 143 0.02 -3.02 16.69
N LEU A 144 -1.09 -2.30 16.65
CA LEU A 144 -2.40 -2.85 16.98
C LEU A 144 -2.91 -3.70 15.82
N SER A 145 -3.03 -5.00 16.05
CA SER A 145 -3.47 -5.95 15.03
C SER A 145 -4.88 -5.61 14.52
N GLN A 146 -4.94 -5.18 13.25
CA GLN A 146 -6.19 -4.95 12.50
C GLN A 146 -7.15 -3.96 13.19
N ILE A 147 -6.61 -2.95 13.90
CA ILE A 147 -7.41 -2.05 14.75
C ILE A 147 -8.60 -1.41 14.03
N GLU A 148 -8.43 -0.97 12.78
CA GLU A 148 -9.52 -0.34 12.02
C GLU A 148 -10.70 -1.29 11.79
N LEU A 149 -10.45 -2.57 11.54
CA LEU A 149 -11.51 -3.56 11.34
C LEU A 149 -12.12 -4.03 12.65
N ARG A 150 -11.36 -4.02 13.75
CA ARG A 150 -11.89 -4.29 15.10
C ARG A 150 -12.82 -3.18 15.56
N ILE A 151 -12.43 -1.92 15.32
CA ILE A 151 -13.32 -0.77 15.55
C ILE A 151 -14.56 -0.89 14.68
N ALA A 152 -14.41 -1.22 13.39
CA ALA A 152 -15.57 -1.40 12.50
C ALA A 152 -16.52 -2.50 13.00
N ALA A 153 -16.01 -3.66 13.44
CA ALA A 153 -16.84 -4.74 14.00
C ALA A 153 -17.62 -4.30 15.25
N TRP A 154 -16.97 -3.51 16.12
CA TRP A 154 -17.57 -2.97 17.32
C TRP A 154 -18.66 -1.94 17.00
N GLU A 155 -18.33 -0.94 16.17
CA GLU A 155 -19.25 0.13 15.78
C GLU A 155 -20.46 -0.39 14.99
N SER A 156 -20.26 -1.41 14.14
CA SER A 156 -21.36 -2.01 13.37
C SER A 156 -22.18 -3.02 14.17
N ALA A 157 -21.67 -3.48 15.33
CA ALA A 157 -22.21 -4.59 16.10
C ALA A 157 -22.52 -5.85 15.25
N ASP A 158 -21.75 -6.09 14.19
CA ASP A 158 -22.01 -7.21 13.29
C ASP A 158 -21.67 -8.54 13.99
N PRO A 159 -22.63 -9.45 14.22
CA PRO A 159 -22.40 -10.66 15.00
C PRO A 159 -21.32 -11.56 14.38
N THR A 160 -21.21 -11.55 13.05
CA THR A 160 -20.23 -12.37 12.34
C THR A 160 -18.83 -11.81 12.58
N MET A 161 -18.59 -10.53 12.32
CA MET A 161 -17.30 -9.88 12.55
C MET A 161 -16.87 -9.93 14.02
N MET A 162 -17.81 -9.72 14.94
CA MET A 162 -17.56 -9.83 16.38
C MET A 162 -17.14 -11.25 16.77
N ASN A 163 -17.88 -12.27 16.33
CA ASN A 163 -17.55 -13.67 16.60
C ASN A 163 -16.19 -14.06 16.03
N ILE A 164 -15.82 -13.57 14.85
CA ILE A 164 -14.50 -13.80 14.25
C ILE A 164 -13.39 -13.29 15.16
N TYR A 165 -13.50 -12.05 15.64
CA TYR A 165 -12.46 -11.48 16.49
C TYR A 165 -12.42 -12.09 17.89
N LEU A 166 -13.57 -12.45 18.47
CA LEU A 166 -13.66 -13.11 19.78
C LEU A 166 -13.03 -14.51 19.76
N ASN A 167 -13.10 -15.22 18.62
CA ASN A 167 -12.51 -16.54 18.43
C ASN A 167 -11.13 -16.51 17.76
N ASN A 168 -10.44 -15.36 17.72
CA ASN A 168 -9.14 -15.19 17.06
C ASN A 168 -9.10 -15.65 15.58
N GLY A 169 -10.21 -15.55 14.87
CA GLY A 169 -10.34 -15.89 13.46
C GLY A 169 -9.68 -14.87 12.52
N ASP A 170 -9.38 -15.31 11.30
CA ASP A 170 -8.80 -14.47 10.25
C ASP A 170 -9.89 -13.84 9.38
N ILE A 171 -10.27 -12.61 9.73
CA ILE A 171 -11.25 -11.79 9.01
C ILE A 171 -10.97 -11.73 7.50
N HIS A 172 -9.70 -11.65 7.07
CA HIS A 172 -9.40 -11.50 5.64
C HIS A 172 -9.63 -12.81 4.88
N THR A 173 -9.34 -13.95 5.50
CA THR A 173 -9.63 -15.26 4.92
C THR A 173 -11.14 -15.45 4.82
N MET A 174 -11.88 -15.08 5.87
CA MET A 174 -13.35 -15.20 5.88
C MET A 174 -14.01 -14.28 4.87
N THR A 175 -13.63 -13.01 4.80
CA THR A 175 -14.14 -12.08 3.79
C THR A 175 -13.75 -12.53 2.37
N ALA A 176 -12.55 -13.06 2.17
CA ALA A 176 -12.13 -13.57 0.87
C ALA A 176 -12.96 -14.78 0.41
N ALA A 177 -13.20 -15.74 1.31
CA ALA A 177 -14.05 -16.90 1.05
C ALA A 177 -15.50 -16.48 0.75
N ALA A 178 -16.06 -15.59 1.58
CA ALA A 178 -17.41 -15.05 1.38
C ALA A 178 -17.57 -14.33 0.04
N THR A 179 -16.58 -13.52 -0.37
CA THR A 179 -16.61 -12.82 -1.67
C THR A 179 -16.55 -13.80 -2.85
N MET A 180 -15.94 -14.97 -2.66
CA MET A 180 -15.91 -16.06 -3.64
C MET A 180 -17.13 -16.98 -3.54
N ARG A 181 -18.01 -16.78 -2.55
CA ARG A 181 -19.12 -17.68 -2.21
C ARG A 181 -18.65 -19.12 -1.96
N LEU A 182 -17.50 -19.26 -1.30
CA LEU A 182 -16.91 -20.54 -0.92
C LEU A 182 -16.94 -20.70 0.60
N SER A 183 -17.07 -21.94 1.06
CA SER A 183 -16.73 -22.31 2.42
C SER A 183 -15.24 -22.10 2.70
N LEU A 184 -14.85 -22.11 3.98
CA LEU A 184 -13.43 -21.99 4.36
C LEU A 184 -12.60 -23.17 3.87
N GLU A 185 -13.19 -24.36 3.81
CA GLU A 185 -12.53 -25.57 3.30
C GLU A 185 -12.29 -25.46 1.79
N GLU A 186 -13.32 -25.11 1.02
CA GLU A 186 -13.19 -24.88 -0.43
C GLU A 186 -12.23 -23.74 -0.74
N PHE A 187 -12.25 -22.67 0.07
CA PHE A 187 -11.28 -21.58 -0.07
C PHE A 187 -9.87 -22.07 0.24
N ALA A 188 -9.67 -22.95 1.22
CA ALA A 188 -8.35 -23.52 1.54
C ALA A 188 -7.80 -24.42 0.44
N GLN A 189 -8.67 -25.06 -0.35
CA GLN A 189 -8.29 -25.87 -1.51
C GLN A 189 -7.90 -25.04 -2.74
N GLN A 190 -8.19 -23.73 -2.76
CA GLN A 190 -7.80 -22.85 -3.86
C GLN A 190 -6.27 -22.70 -3.97
N GLU A 191 -5.80 -22.45 -5.20
CA GLU A 191 -4.40 -22.16 -5.46
C GLU A 191 -3.88 -21.04 -4.56
N VAL A 192 -2.63 -21.20 -4.09
CA VAL A 192 -1.99 -20.24 -3.16
C VAL A 192 -2.01 -18.81 -3.71
N GLY A 193 -1.82 -18.65 -5.03
CA GLY A 193 -1.86 -17.35 -5.71
C GLY A 193 -3.23 -16.67 -5.57
N ILE A 194 -4.30 -17.42 -5.84
CA ILE A 194 -5.68 -16.95 -5.74
C ILE A 194 -6.01 -16.57 -4.30
N ARG A 195 -5.68 -17.43 -3.33
CA ARG A 195 -5.91 -17.16 -1.90
C ARG A 195 -5.22 -15.88 -1.44
N LYS A 196 -3.94 -15.69 -1.80
CA LYS A 196 -3.18 -14.47 -1.46
C LYS A 196 -3.79 -13.22 -2.10
N PHE A 197 -4.18 -13.29 -3.37
CA PHE A 197 -4.78 -12.17 -4.08
C PHE A 197 -6.12 -11.78 -3.46
N LYS A 198 -7.01 -12.75 -3.20
CA LYS A 198 -8.33 -12.49 -2.62
C LYS A 198 -8.26 -11.99 -1.18
N ARG A 199 -7.36 -12.55 -0.35
CA ARG A 199 -7.08 -12.01 0.99
C ARG A 199 -6.51 -10.59 0.94
N PHE A 200 -5.69 -10.28 -0.06
CA PHE A 200 -5.18 -8.91 -0.25
C PHE A 200 -6.30 -7.95 -0.67
N ALA A 201 -7.17 -8.35 -1.59
CA ALA A 201 -8.34 -7.56 -1.97
C ALA A 201 -9.29 -7.35 -0.78
N ALA A 202 -9.51 -8.37 0.05
CA ALA A 202 -10.31 -8.28 1.28
C ALA A 202 -9.72 -7.32 2.33
N LYS A 203 -8.43 -6.96 2.25
CA LYS A 203 -7.85 -5.88 3.09
C LYS A 203 -8.31 -4.48 2.67
N ALA A 204 -8.74 -4.33 1.42
CA ALA A 204 -9.18 -3.06 0.85
C ALA A 204 -10.70 -2.86 0.92
N VAL A 205 -11.45 -3.94 1.14
CA VAL A 205 -12.91 -3.88 1.36
C VAL A 205 -13.16 -3.34 2.76
N LYS A 206 -13.56 -2.07 2.86
CA LYS A 206 -14.31 -1.58 4.02
C LYS A 206 -15.67 -2.28 3.97
N ALA A 207 -16.05 -2.93 5.07
CA ALA A 207 -17.25 -3.74 5.25
C ALA A 207 -18.36 -3.41 4.23
N LEU A 208 -18.50 -4.27 3.21
CA LEU A 208 -19.65 -4.23 2.32
C LEU A 208 -20.82 -4.88 3.06
N SER A 209 -21.89 -4.09 3.19
CA SER A 209 -23.26 -4.46 3.53
C SER A 209 -23.54 -5.95 3.68
N ALA A 210 -23.91 -6.36 4.89
CA ALA A 210 -24.53 -7.64 5.16
C ALA A 210 -25.75 -7.85 4.25
N GLY A 211 -25.72 -8.90 3.44
CA GLY A 211 -26.92 -9.55 2.93
C GLY A 211 -27.22 -10.76 3.83
N PRO A 212 -28.50 -11.15 4.01
CA PRO A 212 -28.86 -12.24 4.90
C PRO A 212 -28.26 -13.53 4.36
N ILE A 213 -27.45 -14.21 5.17
CA ILE A 213 -27.11 -15.61 4.92
C ILE A 213 -28.39 -16.38 5.22
N ILE A 214 -28.95 -16.96 4.17
CA ILE A 214 -30.14 -17.81 4.18
C ILE A 214 -29.96 -18.93 5.21
N SER A 215 -31.04 -19.18 5.95
CA SER A 215 -31.24 -20.21 6.98
C SER A 215 -30.75 -21.59 6.60
#